data_AF-A0A1F3W0K8-F1
#
_entry.id   AF-A0A1F3W0K8-F1
#
_cell.length_a   1.000
_cell.length_b   1.000
_cell.length_c   1.000
_cell.angle_alpha   90.00
_cell.angle_beta   90.00
_cell.angle_gamma   90.00
#
_symmetry.space_group_name_H-M   'P 1'
#
loop_
_entity.id
_entity.type
_entity.pdbx_description
1 polymer ?
#
loop_
_entity_poly.entity_id
_entity_poly.type
_entity_poly.pdbx_seq_one_letter_code
_entity_poly.pdbx_strand_id
1 'polypeptide(L)'
;MDNEFLDRSQLEDQYAAEEKTKKKKSAKKVKKVAKKKPAAPSKPNALVQILNGDFLTREFIVNNLNFIFFIILLLLLIVAKGYYGKQLSADVVNTQQELDVITSDYFEAKAQLEEDTRRSVLLEKLATSGLKETVNPTKVIRIQKNDE
;
A
#
# COMPACT_ATOMS: atom_id res chain seq x y z
N MET A 1 -14.34 7.98 8.32
CA MET A 1 -13.61 7.31 7.22
C MET A 1 -13.13 6.03 7.83
N ASP A 2 -14.00 5.02 7.79
CA ASP A 2 -13.77 3.78 8.50
C ASP A 2 -12.98 2.89 7.55
N ASN A 3 -11.68 2.80 7.79
CA ASN A 3 -10.81 1.95 7.00
C ASN A 3 -10.98 0.52 7.52
N GLU A 4 -11.91 -0.20 6.91
CA GLU A 4 -12.09 -1.64 7.14
C GLU A 4 -10.94 -2.39 6.46
N PHE A 5 -10.23 -3.23 7.22
CA PHE A 5 -9.14 -4.05 6.69
C PHE A 5 -9.72 -5.09 5.72
N LEU A 6 -9.45 -4.90 4.43
CA LEU A 6 -9.79 -5.88 3.40
C LEU A 6 -8.86 -7.09 3.53
N ASP A 7 -9.45 -8.25 3.80
CA ASP A 7 -8.73 -9.53 3.88
C ASP A 7 -8.11 -9.89 2.52
N ARG A 8 -7.00 -10.61 2.53
CA ARG A 8 -6.17 -10.93 1.35
C ARG A 8 -6.98 -11.62 0.24
N SER A 9 -7.96 -12.44 0.62
CA SER A 9 -8.92 -13.10 -0.27
C SER A 9 -9.74 -12.08 -1.09
N GLN A 10 -10.20 -11.01 -0.46
CA GLN A 10 -11.01 -9.98 -1.12
C GLN A 10 -10.19 -9.10 -2.07
N LEU A 11 -8.92 -8.86 -1.75
CA LEU A 11 -7.99 -8.20 -2.66
C LEU A 11 -7.73 -9.06 -3.91
N GLU A 12 -7.46 -10.35 -3.73
CA GLU A 12 -7.22 -11.29 -4.83
C GLU A 12 -8.44 -11.41 -5.77
N ASP A 13 -9.65 -11.43 -5.22
CA ASP A 13 -10.90 -11.44 -6.00
C ASP A 13 -11.13 -10.13 -6.78
N GLN A 14 -10.80 -8.97 -6.19
CA GLN A 14 -10.87 -7.67 -6.89
C GLN A 14 -9.85 -7.59 -8.03
N TYR A 15 -8.60 -8.00 -7.80
CA TYR A 15 -7.58 -8.05 -8.85
C TYR A 15 -7.97 -9.01 -9.98
N ALA A 16 -8.58 -10.16 -9.66
CA ALA A 16 -9.08 -11.10 -10.67
C ALA A 16 -10.29 -10.57 -11.46
N ALA A 17 -11.18 -9.80 -10.82
CA ALA A 17 -12.32 -9.16 -11.49
C ALA A 17 -11.88 -8.03 -12.45
N GLU A 18 -10.85 -7.27 -12.09
CA GLU A 18 -10.24 -6.25 -12.94
C GLU A 18 -9.51 -6.83 -14.16
N GLU A 19 -8.84 -7.97 -14.02
CA GLU A 19 -8.23 -8.66 -15.15
C GLU A 19 -9.28 -9.21 -16.14
N LYS A 20 -10.38 -9.75 -15.63
CA LYS A 20 -11.48 -10.29 -16.47
C LYS A 20 -12.18 -9.17 -17.25
N THR A 21 -12.33 -7.99 -16.67
CA THR A 21 -12.91 -6.82 -17.36
C THR A 21 -11.95 -6.20 -18.39
N LYS A 22 -10.63 -6.21 -18.15
CA LYS A 22 -9.62 -5.80 -19.15
C LYS A 22 -9.56 -6.76 -20.35
N LYS A 23 -9.61 -8.09 -20.13
CA LYS A 23 -9.66 -9.10 -21.22
C LYS A 23 -10.95 -9.04 -22.06
N LYS A 24 -12.09 -8.68 -21.47
CA LYS A 24 -13.36 -8.51 -22.21
C LYS A 24 -13.36 -7.27 -23.11
N LYS A 25 -12.64 -6.20 -22.74
CA LYS A 25 -12.51 -4.97 -23.54
C LYS A 25 -11.54 -5.12 -24.73
N SER A 26 -10.51 -5.97 -24.64
CA SER A 26 -9.58 -6.23 -25.74
C SER A 26 -10.17 -7.12 -26.85
N ALA A 27 -11.02 -8.09 -26.51
CA ALA A 27 -11.62 -9.00 -27.50
C ALA A 27 -12.71 -8.34 -28.39
N LYS A 28 -13.35 -7.25 -27.95
CA LYS A 28 -14.46 -6.60 -28.69
C LYS A 28 -13.98 -5.68 -29.83
N LYS A 29 -12.69 -5.29 -29.85
CA LYS A 29 -12.13 -4.36 -30.86
C LYS A 29 -11.69 -5.03 -32.17
N VAL A 30 -11.57 -6.35 -32.23
CA VAL A 30 -10.96 -7.05 -33.39
C VAL A 30 -11.97 -7.41 -34.51
N LYS A 31 -13.29 -7.38 -34.26
CA LYS A 31 -14.29 -7.93 -35.20
C LYS A 31 -14.97 -6.94 -36.17
N LYS A 32 -14.57 -5.68 -36.26
CA LYS A 32 -15.22 -4.67 -37.13
C LYS A 32 -14.29 -4.02 -38.15
N VAL A 33 -13.65 -4.80 -39.03
CA VAL A 33 -13.16 -4.25 -40.31
C VAL A 33 -13.08 -5.34 -41.38
N ALA A 34 -14.20 -5.58 -42.06
CA ALA A 34 -14.24 -6.32 -43.31
C ALA A 34 -15.35 -5.75 -44.21
N LYS A 35 -14.99 -4.79 -45.08
CA LYS A 35 -15.31 -4.72 -46.54
C LYS A 35 -15.26 -3.29 -47.15
N LYS A 36 -14.37 -3.17 -48.16
CA LYS A 36 -14.43 -2.49 -49.49
C LYS A 36 -14.05 -1.00 -49.74
N LYS A 37 -12.97 -0.85 -50.56
CA LYS A 37 -12.68 0.00 -51.76
C LYS A 37 -12.29 1.51 -51.59
N PRO A 38 -11.62 2.16 -52.58
CA PRO A 38 -10.20 2.09 -52.94
C PRO A 38 -9.42 3.43 -52.81
N ALA A 39 -8.07 3.33 -52.81
CA ALA A 39 -7.01 4.33 -52.98
C ALA A 39 -7.29 5.85 -52.93
N ALA A 40 -6.71 6.51 -51.92
CA ALA A 40 -6.30 7.92 -51.91
C ALA A 40 -4.87 7.99 -51.30
N PRO A 41 -4.02 8.97 -51.66
CA PRO A 41 -2.57 8.90 -51.41
C PRO A 41 -2.30 8.82 -49.91
N SER A 42 -1.60 7.75 -49.51
CA SER A 42 -1.26 7.48 -48.13
C SER A 42 -0.36 8.61 -47.63
N LYS A 43 -0.91 9.46 -46.74
CA LYS A 43 -0.11 10.41 -45.97
C LYS A 43 1.00 9.59 -45.31
N PRO A 44 2.28 10.00 -45.43
CA PRO A 44 3.38 9.26 -44.83
C PRO A 44 3.10 9.05 -43.34
N ASN A 45 3.16 7.80 -42.89
CA ASN A 45 2.91 7.45 -41.51
C ASN A 45 3.93 8.19 -40.63
N ALA A 46 3.47 8.98 -39.66
CA ALA A 46 4.34 9.77 -38.78
C ALA A 46 5.42 8.91 -38.08
N LEU A 47 5.09 7.64 -37.78
CA LEU A 47 6.05 6.67 -37.24
C LEU A 47 7.18 6.35 -38.23
N VAL A 48 6.88 6.25 -39.53
CA VAL A 48 7.88 5.98 -40.58
C VAL A 48 8.78 7.20 -40.79
N GLN A 49 8.23 8.42 -40.68
CA GLN A 49 9.04 9.66 -40.73
C GLN A 49 10.01 9.78 -39.54
N ILE A 50 9.55 9.39 -38.34
CA ILE A 50 10.41 9.35 -37.14
C ILE A 50 11.53 8.31 -37.31
N LEU A 51 11.22 7.12 -37.84
CA LEU A 51 12.21 6.06 -38.08
C LEU A 51 13.21 6.40 -39.19
N ASN A 52 12.78 7.17 -40.20
CA ASN A 52 13.66 7.65 -41.27
C ASN A 52 14.58 8.80 -40.84
N GLY A 53 14.42 9.33 -39.61
CA GLY A 53 15.28 10.38 -39.05
C GLY A 53 14.87 11.81 -39.39
N ASP A 54 13.68 12.02 -39.97
CA ASP A 54 13.15 13.35 -40.30
C ASP A 54 12.97 14.22 -39.04
N PHE A 55 12.78 13.57 -37.89
CA PHE A 55 12.74 14.19 -36.55
C PHE A 55 14.05 14.89 -36.15
N LEU A 56 15.20 14.43 -36.65
CA LEU A 56 16.52 14.98 -36.29
C LEU A 56 16.94 16.14 -37.21
N THR A 57 16.10 16.53 -38.16
CA THR A 57 16.39 17.65 -39.04
C THR A 57 16.30 18.98 -38.30
N ARG A 58 17.14 19.94 -38.70
CA ARG A 58 17.20 21.29 -38.09
C ARG A 58 15.83 21.97 -38.09
N GLU A 59 15.12 21.90 -39.21
CA GLU A 59 13.80 22.55 -39.36
C GLU A 59 12.77 21.94 -38.40
N PHE A 60 12.75 20.62 -38.26
CA PHE A 60 11.85 19.96 -37.33
C PHE A 60 12.14 20.34 -35.87
N ILE A 61 13.41 20.39 -35.47
CA ILE A 61 13.83 20.74 -34.11
C ILE A 61 13.49 22.20 -33.78
N VAL A 62 13.76 23.13 -34.69
CA VAL A 62 13.47 24.56 -34.49
C VAL A 62 11.95 24.78 -34.41
N ASN A 63 11.17 24.12 -35.26
CA ASN A 63 9.71 24.25 -35.25
C ASN A 63 9.05 23.59 -34.02
N ASN A 64 9.69 22.61 -33.39
CA ASN A 64 9.17 21.89 -32.23
C ASN A 64 9.97 22.14 -30.93
N LEU A 65 10.75 23.22 -30.88
CA LEU A 65 11.71 23.48 -29.80
C LEU A 65 11.05 23.49 -28.40
N ASN A 66 9.88 24.12 -28.28
CA ASN A 66 9.13 24.16 -27.02
C ASN A 66 8.73 22.76 -26.53
N PHE A 67 8.36 21.87 -27.45
CA PHE A 67 7.98 20.50 -27.12
C PHE A 67 9.21 19.67 -26.70
N ILE A 68 10.34 19.84 -27.37
CA ILE A 68 11.61 19.19 -27.00
C ILE A 68 12.06 19.64 -25.61
N PHE A 69 11.98 20.94 -25.31
CA PHE A 69 12.27 21.46 -23.97
C PHE A 69 11.35 20.85 -22.91
N PHE A 70 10.06 20.70 -23.20
CA PHE A 70 9.12 20.02 -22.31
C PHE A 70 9.51 18.57 -22.04
N ILE A 71 9.93 17.81 -23.06
CA ILE A 71 10.40 16.43 -22.89
C ILE A 71 11.67 16.37 -22.03
N ILE A 72 12.64 17.25 -22.26
CA ILE A 72 13.87 17.33 -21.47
C ILE A 72 13.55 17.65 -20.01
N LEU A 73 12.64 18.60 -19.77
CA LEU A 73 12.16 18.94 -18.43
C LEU A 73 11.50 17.74 -17.76
N LEU A 74 10.64 17.00 -18.48
CA LEU A 74 10.00 15.79 -17.97
C LEU A 74 11.05 14.71 -17.61
N LEU A 75 12.09 14.57 -18.43
CA LEU A 75 13.21 13.66 -18.19
C LEU A 75 13.97 14.02 -16.91
N LEU A 76 14.20 15.31 -16.67
CA LEU A 76 14.80 15.82 -15.45
C LEU A 76 13.92 15.52 -14.22
N LEU A 77 12.61 15.74 -14.32
CA LEU A 77 11.67 15.40 -13.23
C LEU A 77 11.65 13.90 -12.91
N ILE A 78 11.74 13.04 -13.93
CA ILE A 78 11.80 11.58 -13.74
C ILE A 78 13.06 11.21 -12.96
N VAL A 79 14.22 11.75 -13.34
CA VAL A 79 15.48 11.51 -12.63
C VAL A 79 15.39 12.03 -11.19
N ALA A 80 14.89 13.25 -10.99
CA ALA A 80 14.71 13.83 -9.66
C ALA A 80 13.82 12.95 -8.76
N LYS A 81 12.66 12.50 -9.29
CA LYS A 81 11.78 11.57 -8.59
C LYS A 81 12.48 10.23 -8.29
N GLY A 82 13.31 9.75 -9.21
CA GLY A 82 14.08 8.51 -9.04
C GLY A 82 15.00 8.53 -7.82
N TYR A 83 15.61 9.68 -7.50
CA TYR A 83 16.41 9.84 -6.28
C TYR A 83 15.57 9.83 -5.00
N TYR A 84 14.39 10.47 -5.02
CA TYR A 84 13.49 10.50 -3.87
C TYR A 84 13.01 9.10 -3.46
N GLY A 85 12.74 8.23 -4.45
CA GLY A 85 12.32 6.85 -4.17
C GLY A 85 13.34 6.04 -3.37
N LYS A 86 14.64 6.24 -3.62
CA LYS A 86 15.71 5.52 -2.89
C LYS A 86 15.80 5.95 -1.43
N GLN A 87 15.70 7.24 -1.15
CA GLN A 87 15.70 7.77 0.21
C GLN A 87 14.47 7.27 0.96
N LEU A 88 13.29 7.39 0.34
CA LEU A 88 12.04 6.92 0.95
C LEU A 88 12.08 5.42 1.27
N SER A 89 12.60 4.58 0.37
CA SER A 89 12.74 3.15 0.64
C SER A 89 13.71 2.86 1.79
N ALA A 90 14.80 3.60 1.90
CA ALA A 90 15.73 3.46 3.02
C ALA A 90 15.09 3.88 4.35
N ASP A 91 14.37 5.01 4.36
CA ASP A 91 13.68 5.52 5.55
C ASP A 91 12.60 4.55 6.04
N VAL A 92 11.85 3.94 5.12
CA VAL A 92 10.85 2.90 5.45
C VAL A 92 11.51 1.70 6.12
N VAL A 93 12.65 1.23 5.60
CA VAL A 93 13.38 0.10 6.19
C VAL A 93 13.89 0.43 7.59
N ASN A 94 14.49 1.62 7.76
CA ASN A 94 14.99 2.07 9.06
C ASN A 94 13.84 2.20 10.07
N THR A 95 12.72 2.80 9.65
CA THR A 95 11.53 2.97 10.52
C THR A 95 10.95 1.62 10.93
N GLN A 96 10.90 0.65 10.02
CA GLN A 96 10.43 -0.70 10.34
C GLN A 96 11.35 -1.37 11.37
N GLN A 97 12.67 -1.22 11.22
CA GLN A 97 13.62 -1.77 12.17
C GLN A 97 13.50 -1.13 13.56
N GLU A 98 13.31 0.20 13.63
CA GLU A 98 13.06 0.89 14.89
C GLU A 98 11.76 0.42 15.56
N LEU A 99 10.68 0.24 14.78
CA LEU A 99 9.42 -0.31 15.28
C LEU A 99 9.59 -1.73 15.82
N ASP A 100 10.34 -2.58 15.13
CA ASP A 100 10.58 -3.97 15.56
C ASP A 100 11.34 -4.01 16.89
N VAL A 101 12.35 -3.14 17.06
CA VAL A 101 13.11 -3.00 18.31
C VAL A 101 12.20 -2.54 19.45
N ILE A 102 11.45 -1.46 19.27
CA ILE A 102 10.52 -0.93 20.29
C ILE A 102 9.45 -1.98 20.66
N THR A 103 8.96 -2.71 19.67
CA THR A 103 7.96 -3.76 19.87
C THR A 103 8.55 -4.92 20.69
N SER A 104 9.79 -5.31 20.43
CA SER A 104 10.51 -6.31 21.21
C SER A 104 10.69 -5.87 22.67
N ASP A 105 11.15 -4.64 22.88
CA ASP A 105 11.33 -4.07 24.22
C ASP A 105 10.00 -3.99 24.99
N TYR A 106 8.93 -3.62 24.30
CA TYR A 106 7.58 -3.62 24.88
C TYR A 106 7.13 -5.02 25.30
N PHE A 107 7.35 -6.03 24.45
CA PHE A 107 6.99 -7.41 24.79
C PHE A 107 7.80 -7.94 25.96
N GLU A 108 9.09 -7.64 26.03
CA GLU A 108 9.96 -8.01 27.15
C GLU A 108 9.47 -7.36 28.46
N ALA A 109 9.28 -6.04 28.46
CA ALA A 109 8.79 -5.30 29.63
C ALA A 109 7.41 -5.79 30.08
N LYS A 110 6.53 -6.10 29.13
CA LYS A 110 5.21 -6.67 29.41
C LYS A 110 5.34 -8.07 30.03
N ALA A 111 6.18 -8.94 29.47
CA ALA A 111 6.40 -10.28 30.00
C ALA A 111 6.97 -10.23 31.42
N GLN A 112 7.90 -9.32 31.69
CA GLN A 112 8.46 -9.12 33.02
C GLN A 112 7.40 -8.64 34.02
N LEU A 113 6.54 -7.70 33.61
CA LEU A 113 5.42 -7.26 34.44
C LEU A 113 4.44 -8.40 34.73
N GLU A 114 4.11 -9.23 33.74
CA GLU A 114 3.23 -10.38 33.91
C GLU A 114 3.84 -11.46 34.83
N GLU A 115 5.16 -11.67 34.76
CA GLU A 115 5.87 -12.58 35.66
C GLU A 115 5.85 -12.03 37.10
N ASP A 116 6.16 -10.74 37.28
CA ASP A 116 6.17 -10.10 38.60
C ASP A 116 4.78 -9.99 39.24
N THR A 117 3.74 -9.82 38.41
CA THR A 117 2.33 -9.76 38.85
C THR A 117 1.65 -11.13 38.87
N ARG A 118 2.38 -12.21 38.58
CA ARG A 118 1.85 -13.56 38.68
C ARG A 118 1.41 -13.82 40.12
N ARG A 119 0.22 -14.41 40.28
CA ARG A 119 -0.39 -14.70 41.60
C ARG A 119 0.59 -15.37 42.56
N SER A 120 1.32 -16.41 42.13
CA SER A 120 2.30 -17.12 42.97
C SER A 120 3.44 -16.22 43.43
N VAL A 121 4.00 -15.41 42.53
CA VAL A 121 5.10 -14.48 42.82
C VAL A 121 4.64 -13.36 43.76
N LEU A 122 3.43 -12.83 43.54
CA LEU A 122 2.84 -11.83 44.43
C LEU A 122 2.56 -12.38 45.83
N LEU A 123 2.08 -13.61 45.96
CA LEU A 123 1.88 -14.26 47.25
C LEU A 123 3.18 -14.41 48.02
N GLU A 124 4.26 -14.78 47.35
CA GLU A 124 5.59 -14.88 47.95
C GLU A 124 6.11 -13.51 48.40
N LYS A 125 6.04 -12.49 47.52
CA LYS A 125 6.49 -11.12 47.81
C LYS A 125 5.65 -10.45 48.92
N LEU A 126 4.36 -10.79 49.05
CA LEU A 126 3.45 -10.23 50.06
C LEU A 126 3.36 -11.08 51.33
N ALA A 127 4.00 -12.25 51.39
CA ALA A 127 3.98 -13.09 52.59
C ALA A 127 4.50 -12.35 53.83
N THR A 128 5.46 -11.44 53.66
CA THR A 128 6.08 -10.67 54.75
C THR A 128 5.22 -9.48 55.20
N SER A 129 4.26 -9.03 54.39
CA SER A 129 3.42 -7.87 54.72
C SER A 129 2.18 -8.23 55.55
N GLY A 130 1.95 -9.53 55.82
CA GLY A 130 0.82 -10.02 56.61
C GLY A 130 -0.51 -10.05 55.84
N LEU A 131 -0.52 -9.68 54.56
CA LEU A 131 -1.69 -9.74 53.70
C LEU A 131 -1.98 -11.20 53.30
N LYS A 132 -3.24 -11.61 53.42
CA LYS A 132 -3.73 -12.93 52.99
C LYS A 132 -4.63 -12.79 51.78
N GLU A 133 -4.48 -13.71 50.84
CA GLU A 133 -5.32 -13.73 49.66
C GLU A 133 -6.76 -14.10 49.99
N THR A 134 -7.71 -13.39 49.37
CA THR A 134 -9.12 -13.77 49.42
C THR A 134 -9.38 -14.94 48.46
N VAL A 135 -9.71 -16.10 49.03
CA VAL A 135 -10.11 -17.29 48.26
C VAL A 135 -11.62 -17.32 48.01
N ASN A 136 -12.37 -16.48 48.72
CA ASN A 136 -13.83 -16.49 48.67
C ASN A 136 -14.34 -15.73 47.43
N PRO A 137 -15.23 -16.32 46.61
CA PRO A 137 -15.81 -15.61 45.48
C PRO A 137 -16.61 -14.38 45.92
N THR A 138 -16.62 -13.35 45.07
CA THR A 138 -17.39 -12.12 45.29
C THR A 138 -18.89 -12.44 45.38
N LYS A 139 -19.49 -12.13 46.53
CA LYS A 139 -20.93 -12.27 46.72
C LYS A 139 -21.62 -10.98 46.26
N VAL A 140 -22.51 -11.11 45.28
CA VAL A 140 -23.41 -10.03 44.86
C VAL A 140 -24.69 -10.09 45.68
N ILE A 141 -25.01 -8.99 46.37
CA ILE A 141 -26.31 -8.83 47.05
C ILE A 141 -27.28 -8.22 46.03
N ARG A 142 -28.30 -8.98 45.64
CA ARG A 142 -29.41 -8.46 44.82
C ARG A 142 -30.57 -8.11 45.74
N ILE A 143 -30.99 -6.85 45.70
CA ILE A 143 -32.20 -6.38 46.35
C ILE A 143 -33.40 -6.87 45.52
N GLN A 144 -34.29 -7.67 46.12
CA GLN A 144 -35.59 -7.94 45.53
C GLN A 144 -36.47 -6.74 45.82
N LYS A 145 -36.91 -6.04 44.77
CA LYS A 145 -37.92 -5.00 44.89
C LYS A 145 -39.26 -5.74 45.08
N ASN A 146 -39.82 -5.67 46.28
CA ASN A 146 -41.21 -6.05 46.48
C ASN A 146 -42.04 -4.95 45.81
N ASP A 147 -42.68 -5.29 44.70
CA ASP A 147 -43.68 -4.44 44.06
C ASP A 147 -44.97 -4.52 44.90
N GLU A 148 -45.16 -3.53 45.78
CA GLU A 148 -46.48 -3.14 46.31
C GLU A 148 -47.07 -1.99 45.48
#